data_AF-A0A7J0D1G7-F1
#
_entry.id   AF-A0A7J0D1G7-F1
#
_cell.length_a   1.000
_cell.length_b   1.000
_cell.length_c   1.000
_cell.angle_alpha   90.00
_cell.angle_beta   90.00
_cell.angle_gamma   90.00
#
_symmetry.space_group_name_H-M   'P 1'
#
loop_
_entity.id
_entity.type
_entity.pdbx_description
1 polymer ?
#
loop_
_entity_poly.entity_id
_entity_poly.type
_entity_poly.pdbx_seq_one_letter_code
_entity_poly.pdbx_strand_id
1 'polypeptide(L)'
;MCPSAIPFVTAICRQLTDNNLNRITATIEPAGAPRDFNMVAAFSTGEPILTIPVRIHLRNPFLGDKCYIGTTANPVLLKPQNLNAPSLSLQRFAADGTRDDEGEMGRYTFAGADQGDATFAVPGASGCGAGLLDWAVNLKTGLPSAAGKNSVKLNDTSTYFGSPYDPVGLAPNEGRKLSEFWHSAVR
;
A
#
# COMPACT_ATOMS: atom_id res chain seq x y z
N MET A 1 1.65 -34.82 -19.45
CA MET A 1 1.03 -35.09 -20.78
C MET A 1 -0.47 -35.17 -20.57
N CYS A 2 -1.27 -34.37 -21.29
CA CYS A 2 -2.72 -34.40 -21.12
C CYS A 2 -3.34 -35.62 -21.82
N PRO A 3 -4.24 -36.36 -21.16
CA PRO A 3 -4.91 -37.50 -21.77
C PRO A 3 -5.67 -37.02 -23.00
N SER A 4 -5.64 -37.76 -24.11
CA SER A 4 -6.36 -37.42 -25.35
C SER A 4 -7.70 -38.16 -25.50
N ALA A 5 -7.94 -39.18 -24.68
CA ALA A 5 -9.05 -40.11 -24.83
C ALA A 5 -10.42 -39.56 -24.37
N ILE A 6 -10.45 -38.47 -23.61
CA ILE A 6 -11.70 -37.89 -23.09
C ILE A 6 -11.68 -36.37 -23.33
N PRO A 7 -12.42 -35.83 -24.31
CA PRO A 7 -12.31 -34.43 -24.74
C PRO A 7 -12.43 -33.41 -23.60
N PHE A 8 -13.32 -33.66 -22.65
CA PHE A 8 -13.51 -32.81 -21.46
C PHE A 8 -12.30 -32.82 -20.52
N VAL A 9 -11.71 -33.99 -20.27
CA VAL A 9 -10.50 -34.14 -19.45
C VAL A 9 -9.28 -33.58 -20.17
N THR A 10 -9.20 -33.74 -21.50
CA THR A 10 -8.17 -33.13 -22.35
C THR A 10 -8.25 -31.60 -22.29
N ALA A 11 -9.47 -31.04 -22.36
CA ALA A 11 -9.69 -29.60 -22.29
C ALA A 11 -9.30 -29.05 -20.93
N ILE A 12 -9.77 -29.65 -19.83
CA ILE A 12 -9.38 -29.26 -18.47
C ILE A 12 -7.88 -29.41 -18.28
N CYS A 13 -7.27 -30.52 -18.70
CA CYS A 13 -5.84 -30.70 -18.54
C CYS A 13 -5.04 -29.69 -19.37
N ARG A 14 -5.43 -29.41 -20.61
CA ARG A 14 -4.78 -28.37 -21.43
C ARG A 14 -4.90 -27.01 -20.78
N GLN A 15 -6.09 -26.70 -20.26
CA GLN A 15 -6.39 -25.51 -19.48
C GLN A 15 -5.54 -25.42 -18.20
N LEU A 16 -5.23 -26.55 -17.55
CA LEU A 16 -4.33 -26.63 -16.39
C LEU A 16 -2.85 -26.59 -16.77
N THR A 17 -2.45 -27.02 -17.98
CA THR A 17 -1.06 -26.96 -18.44
C THR A 17 -0.71 -25.63 -19.11
N ASP A 18 -1.71 -24.80 -19.40
CA ASP A 18 -1.51 -23.48 -19.97
C ASP A 18 -1.06 -22.51 -18.87
N ASN A 19 0.16 -21.97 -19.00
CA ASN A 19 0.84 -21.20 -17.95
C ASN A 19 0.07 -19.95 -17.50
N ASN A 20 -0.80 -19.40 -18.36
CA ASN A 20 -1.61 -18.24 -18.03
C ASN A 20 -2.72 -18.53 -17.01
N LEU A 21 -3.21 -19.78 -16.96
CA LEU A 21 -4.27 -20.20 -16.04
C LEU A 21 -3.74 -20.74 -14.70
N ASN A 22 -2.44 -20.99 -14.61
CA ASN A 22 -1.75 -21.22 -13.34
C ASN A 22 -1.13 -19.95 -12.75
N ARG A 23 -1.11 -18.85 -13.50
CA ARG A 23 -0.60 -17.58 -13.00
C ARG A 23 -1.62 -16.94 -12.07
N ILE A 24 -1.22 -16.66 -10.85
CA ILE A 24 -1.98 -15.86 -9.90
C ILE A 24 -1.39 -14.45 -9.94
N THR A 25 -2.23 -13.47 -10.25
CA THR A 25 -1.85 -12.06 -10.10
C THR A 25 -2.29 -11.60 -8.71
N ALA A 26 -1.33 -11.18 -7.89
CA ALA A 26 -1.60 -10.57 -6.59
C ALA A 26 -1.56 -9.05 -6.74
N THR A 27 -2.64 -8.36 -6.37
CA THR A 27 -2.73 -6.90 -6.39
C THR A 27 -3.04 -6.40 -4.99
N ILE A 28 -2.20 -5.50 -4.47
CA ILE A 28 -2.47 -4.82 -3.21
C ILE A 28 -3.56 -3.77 -3.47
N GLU A 29 -4.61 -3.80 -2.67
CA GLU A 29 -5.72 -2.85 -2.70
C GLU A 29 -5.86 -2.16 -1.33
N PRO A 30 -6.20 -0.86 -1.28
CA PRO A 30 -6.59 -0.21 -0.04
C PRO A 30 -7.77 -0.92 0.62
N ALA A 31 -7.68 -1.17 1.92
CA ALA A 31 -8.75 -1.78 2.73
C ALA A 31 -9.38 -0.79 3.73
N GLY A 32 -8.92 0.46 3.72
CA GLY A 32 -9.38 1.55 4.57
C GLY A 32 -8.51 2.80 4.35
N ALA A 33 -8.85 3.89 5.03
CA ALA A 33 -8.02 5.10 5.01
C ALA A 33 -6.72 4.90 5.81
N PRO A 34 -5.59 5.45 5.35
CA PRO A 34 -4.40 5.62 6.17
C PRO A 34 -4.70 6.38 7.47
N ARG A 35 -4.02 6.04 8.56
CA ARG A 35 -4.22 6.67 9.87
C ARG A 35 -2.93 6.69 10.69
N ASP A 36 -2.99 7.33 11.86
CA ASP A 36 -1.89 7.38 12.83
C ASP A 36 -0.60 7.97 12.22
N PHE A 37 -0.74 9.02 11.41
CA PHE A 37 0.40 9.70 10.79
C PHE A 37 1.27 10.37 11.84
N ASN A 38 2.57 10.07 11.81
CA ASN A 38 3.61 10.67 12.63
C ASN A 38 4.59 11.42 11.73
N MET A 39 4.47 12.75 11.71
CA MET A 39 5.36 13.61 10.93
C MET A 39 6.82 13.49 11.36
N VAL A 40 7.09 13.24 12.65
CA VAL A 40 8.45 13.10 13.16
C VAL A 40 9.11 11.83 12.64
N ALA A 41 8.36 10.73 12.61
CA ALA A 41 8.82 9.46 12.03
C ALA A 41 9.16 9.56 10.54
N ALA A 42 8.61 10.53 9.80
CA ALA A 42 8.93 10.73 8.40
C ALA A 42 10.40 11.14 8.17
N PHE A 43 11.07 11.75 9.17
CA PHE A 43 12.47 12.18 9.08
C PHE A 43 13.44 11.41 9.98
N SER A 44 12.93 10.59 10.90
CA SER A 44 13.73 9.72 11.75
C SER A 44 13.72 8.27 11.25
N THR A 45 14.43 7.38 11.93
CA THR A 45 14.43 5.93 11.69
C THR A 45 13.86 5.20 12.91
N GLY A 46 13.32 4.00 12.69
CA GLY A 46 12.88 3.11 13.78
C GLY A 46 11.50 3.44 14.38
N GLU A 47 10.75 4.37 13.78
CA GLU A 47 9.36 4.65 14.14
C GLU A 47 8.43 4.53 12.92
N PRO A 48 7.22 3.96 13.07
CA PRO A 48 6.23 3.95 12.00
C PRO A 48 5.79 5.35 11.57
N ILE A 49 5.75 5.59 10.26
CA ILE A 49 5.32 6.87 9.69
C ILE A 49 3.79 6.99 9.68
N LEU A 50 3.10 5.90 9.32
CA LEU A 50 1.66 5.80 9.33
C LEU A 50 1.22 4.33 9.35
N THR A 51 -0.07 4.09 9.60
CA THR A 51 -0.71 2.79 9.39
C THR A 51 -1.47 2.78 8.06
N ILE A 52 -1.18 1.80 7.21
CA ILE A 52 -1.81 1.60 5.89
C ILE A 52 -2.61 0.28 5.92
N PRO A 53 -3.96 0.33 5.99
CA PRO A 53 -4.78 -0.86 5.86
C PRO A 53 -4.84 -1.33 4.41
N VAL A 54 -4.40 -2.55 4.14
CA VAL A 54 -4.41 -3.16 2.81
C VAL A 54 -5.05 -4.55 2.81
N ARG A 55 -5.47 -4.99 1.63
CA ARG A 55 -5.84 -6.38 1.33
C ARG A 55 -5.19 -6.78 0.00
N ILE A 56 -4.99 -8.06 -0.22
CA ILE A 56 -4.35 -8.54 -1.46
C ILE A 56 -5.38 -9.30 -2.27
N HIS A 57 -5.74 -8.77 -3.44
CA HIS A 57 -6.62 -9.44 -4.39
C HIS A 57 -5.82 -10.46 -5.20
N LEU A 58 -6.20 -11.73 -5.12
CA LEU A 58 -5.63 -12.80 -5.94
C LEU A 58 -6.54 -13.07 -7.13
N ARG A 59 -6.05 -12.79 -8.34
CA ARG A 59 -6.79 -12.99 -9.59
C ARG A 59 -6.27 -14.20 -10.33
N ASN A 60 -7.19 -15.13 -10.55
CA ASN A 60 -7.01 -16.31 -11.39
C ASN A 60 -8.39 -16.90 -11.74
N PRO A 61 -8.61 -17.46 -12.94
CA PRO A 61 -9.92 -18.00 -13.33
C PRO A 61 -10.50 -19.07 -12.39
N PHE A 62 -9.65 -19.83 -11.67
CA PHE A 62 -10.11 -20.81 -10.68
C PHE A 62 -10.46 -20.19 -9.32
N LEU A 63 -9.87 -19.04 -8.98
CA LEU A 63 -10.09 -18.35 -7.70
C LEU A 63 -11.28 -17.38 -7.76
N GLY A 64 -11.62 -16.89 -8.96
CA GLY A 64 -12.66 -15.87 -9.16
C GLY A 64 -12.25 -14.48 -8.67
N ASP A 65 -13.11 -13.49 -8.91
CA ASP A 65 -12.82 -12.06 -8.66
C ASP A 65 -13.01 -11.60 -7.21
N LYS A 66 -13.28 -12.54 -6.29
CA LYS A 66 -13.54 -12.26 -4.87
C LYS A 66 -12.53 -12.93 -3.95
N CYS A 67 -11.42 -13.45 -4.49
CA CYS A 67 -10.37 -14.08 -3.70
C CYS A 67 -9.43 -13.02 -3.12
N TYR A 68 -9.45 -12.86 -1.80
CA TYR A 68 -8.64 -11.87 -1.09
C TYR A 68 -7.88 -12.49 0.08
N ILE A 69 -6.62 -12.10 0.27
CA ILE A 69 -5.92 -12.23 1.55
C ILE A 69 -6.23 -10.99 2.38
N GLY A 70 -6.83 -11.19 3.55
CA GLY A 70 -7.44 -10.12 4.34
C GLY A 70 -8.74 -9.61 3.73
N THR A 71 -9.43 -8.74 4.47
CA THR A 71 -10.68 -8.09 4.05
C THR A 71 -10.69 -6.63 4.49
N THR A 72 -11.70 -5.86 4.10
CA THR A 72 -11.90 -4.51 4.65
C THR A 72 -12.21 -4.52 6.15
N ALA A 73 -12.85 -5.57 6.67
CA ALA A 73 -13.14 -5.73 8.10
C ALA A 73 -11.97 -6.30 8.90
N ASN A 74 -11.07 -7.06 8.26
CA ASN A 74 -9.87 -7.64 8.85
C ASN A 74 -8.70 -7.50 7.87
N PRO A 75 -8.12 -6.29 7.75
CA PRO A 75 -7.07 -6.00 6.79
C PRO A 75 -5.67 -6.42 7.29
N VAL A 76 -4.71 -6.44 6.38
CA VAL A 76 -3.29 -6.37 6.74
C VAL A 76 -2.97 -4.93 7.11
N LEU A 77 -2.39 -4.71 8.28
CA LEU A 77 -2.03 -3.38 8.77
C LEU A 77 -0.52 -3.17 8.60
N LEU A 78 -0.12 -2.50 7.52
CA LEU A 78 1.28 -2.16 7.30
C LEU A 78 1.64 -0.89 8.07
N LYS A 79 2.77 -0.92 8.76
CA LYS A 79 3.32 0.20 9.54
C LYS A 79 4.76 0.51 9.12
N PRO A 80 4.98 0.97 7.88
CA PRO A 80 6.31 1.22 7.37
C PRO A 80 7.04 2.27 8.21
N GLN A 81 8.30 1.98 8.52
CA GLN A 81 9.26 2.90 9.13
C GLN A 81 10.48 3.05 8.21
N ASN A 82 11.15 4.20 8.28
CA ASN A 82 12.42 4.38 7.59
C ASN A 82 13.49 3.43 8.18
N LEU A 83 14.15 2.67 7.31
CA LEU A 83 15.28 1.80 7.65
C LEU A 83 16.62 2.56 7.60
N ASN A 84 16.69 3.60 6.77
CA ASN A 84 17.79 4.56 6.67
C ASN A 84 17.24 5.98 6.61
N ALA A 85 18.06 6.96 7.00
CA ALA A 85 17.64 8.35 7.00
C ALA A 85 17.34 8.84 5.56
N PRO A 86 16.19 9.49 5.32
CA PRO A 86 15.90 10.12 4.04
C PRO A 86 16.70 11.42 3.85
N SER A 87 16.84 11.85 2.61
CA SER A 87 17.23 13.22 2.27
C SER A 87 16.01 14.15 2.35
N LEU A 88 16.16 15.34 2.96
CA LEU A 88 15.12 16.36 3.04
C LEU A 88 15.34 17.43 1.97
N SER A 89 14.27 17.80 1.28
CA SER A 89 14.19 19.01 0.46
C SER A 89 12.89 19.76 0.73
N LEU A 90 12.92 21.08 0.55
CA LEU A 90 11.78 21.97 0.70
C LEU A 90 11.62 22.79 -0.58
N GLN A 91 10.40 22.84 -1.11
CA GLN A 91 10.01 23.74 -2.20
C GLN A 91 8.78 24.54 -1.78
N ARG A 92 8.78 25.84 -2.05
CA ARG A 92 7.63 26.71 -1.81
C ARG A 92 6.81 26.93 -3.09
N PHE A 93 5.51 27.18 -2.90
CA PHE A 93 4.50 27.32 -3.95
C PHE A 93 3.55 28.47 -3.63
N ALA A 94 3.22 29.26 -4.65
CA ALA A 94 2.12 30.22 -4.59
C ALA A 94 0.77 29.49 -4.58
N ALA A 95 -0.32 30.24 -4.36
CA ALA A 95 -1.68 29.73 -4.29
C ALA A 95 -2.12 28.91 -5.53
N ASP A 96 -1.61 29.26 -6.71
CA ASP A 96 -1.93 28.62 -8.00
C ASP A 96 -1.06 27.37 -8.30
N GLY A 97 -0.14 27.02 -7.39
CA GLY A 97 0.79 25.90 -7.54
C GLY A 97 2.02 26.20 -8.39
N THR A 98 2.28 27.47 -8.72
CA THR A 98 3.58 27.87 -9.29
C THR A 98 4.66 27.84 -8.21
N ARG A 99 5.88 27.43 -8.58
CA ARG A 99 7.02 27.49 -7.65
C ARG A 99 7.35 28.95 -7.39
N ASP A 100 7.43 29.28 -6.12
CA ASP A 100 7.67 30.63 -5.66
C ASP A 100 8.40 30.54 -4.31
N ASP A 101 9.61 31.09 -4.25
CA ASP A 101 10.41 31.09 -3.02
C ASP A 101 9.79 31.97 -1.92
N GLU A 102 8.80 32.80 -2.25
CA GLU A 102 7.96 33.56 -1.32
C GLU A 102 6.56 32.96 -1.13
N GLY A 103 6.27 31.82 -1.77
CA GLY A 103 4.97 31.17 -1.75
C GLY A 103 4.48 30.77 -0.35
N GLU A 104 3.16 30.83 -0.14
CA GLU A 104 2.50 30.55 1.15
C GLU A 104 2.56 29.06 1.54
N MET A 105 2.65 28.15 0.56
CA MET A 105 2.68 26.71 0.79
C MET A 105 4.08 26.14 0.62
N GLY A 106 4.48 25.24 1.52
CA GLY A 106 5.70 24.45 1.42
C GLY A 106 5.40 22.98 1.16
N ARG A 107 6.21 22.33 0.32
CA ARG A 107 6.28 20.88 0.14
C ARG A 107 7.59 20.37 0.73
N TYR A 108 7.48 19.53 1.75
CA TYR A 108 8.60 18.85 2.38
C TYR A 108 8.70 17.47 1.76
N THR A 109 9.80 17.17 1.08
CA THR A 109 10.03 15.90 0.40
C THR A 109 11.16 15.14 1.08
N PHE A 110 10.88 13.88 1.41
CA PHE A 110 11.77 12.90 2.01
C PHE A 110 12.04 11.81 0.99
N ALA A 111 13.26 11.74 0.46
CA ALA A 111 13.61 10.84 -0.63
C ALA A 111 14.81 9.95 -0.31
N GLY A 112 14.85 8.76 -0.91
CA GLY A 112 15.97 7.83 -0.82
C GLY A 112 15.97 6.92 0.40
N ALA A 113 14.88 6.91 1.18
CA ALA A 113 14.74 5.99 2.30
C ALA A 113 14.16 4.66 1.84
N ASP A 114 14.80 3.56 2.21
CA ASP A 114 14.12 2.28 2.26
C ASP A 114 13.16 2.31 3.46
N GLN A 115 11.90 1.95 3.23
CA GLN A 115 10.92 1.79 4.29
C GLN A 115 10.57 0.32 4.48
N GLY A 116 10.33 -0.11 5.72
CA GLY A 116 9.97 -1.49 5.97
C GLY A 116 9.09 -1.68 7.19
N ASP A 117 8.46 -2.85 7.26
CA ASP A 117 7.72 -3.34 8.43
C ASP A 117 7.85 -4.87 8.45
N ALA A 118 8.10 -5.42 9.64
CA ALA A 118 8.19 -6.86 9.87
C ALA A 118 7.29 -7.35 11.03
N THR A 119 6.45 -6.46 11.55
CA THR A 119 5.67 -6.67 12.78
C THR A 119 4.20 -7.00 12.52
N PHE A 120 3.74 -6.89 11.27
CA PHE A 120 2.35 -7.13 10.90
C PHE A 120 2.01 -8.63 10.84
N ALA A 121 0.77 -8.95 11.19
CA ALA A 121 0.14 -10.24 10.93
C ALA A 121 -0.59 -10.21 9.58
N VAL A 122 -0.76 -11.37 8.96
CA VAL A 122 -1.50 -11.52 7.70
C VAL A 122 -2.70 -12.43 7.93
N PRO A 123 -3.93 -11.92 7.80
CA PRO A 123 -5.15 -12.73 7.90
C PRO A 123 -5.22 -13.82 6.83
N GLY A 124 -6.15 -14.76 7.02
CA GLY A 124 -6.43 -15.79 6.01
C GLY A 124 -7.00 -15.23 4.71
N ALA A 125 -6.91 -16.05 3.67
CA ALA A 125 -7.63 -15.87 2.42
C ALA A 125 -9.14 -16.10 2.62
N SER A 126 -9.94 -15.39 1.82
CA SER A 126 -11.39 -15.47 1.81
C SER A 126 -11.95 -15.28 0.40
N GLY A 127 -13.07 -15.94 0.10
CA GLY A 127 -13.83 -15.76 -1.15
C GLY A 127 -13.20 -16.42 -2.38
N CYS A 128 -12.17 -17.24 -2.20
CA CYS A 128 -11.46 -17.95 -3.26
C CYS A 128 -12.26 -19.16 -3.74
N GLY A 129 -12.55 -19.21 -5.04
CA GLY A 129 -13.39 -20.25 -5.64
C GLY A 129 -14.79 -20.28 -5.01
N ALA A 130 -15.39 -19.10 -4.81
CA ALA A 130 -16.62 -18.92 -4.02
C ALA A 130 -16.51 -19.41 -2.55
N GLY A 131 -15.29 -19.39 -1.99
CA GLY A 131 -14.97 -19.80 -0.62
C GLY A 131 -14.51 -21.27 -0.49
N LEU A 132 -14.71 -22.09 -1.53
CA LEU A 132 -14.34 -23.52 -1.50
C LEU A 132 -12.83 -23.76 -1.54
N LEU A 133 -12.06 -22.76 -1.98
CA LEU A 133 -10.61 -22.85 -2.17
C LEU A 133 -9.82 -22.03 -1.14
N ASP A 134 -10.48 -21.40 -0.16
CA ASP A 134 -9.82 -20.59 0.86
C ASP A 134 -8.75 -21.40 1.62
N TRP A 135 -9.06 -22.64 1.98
CA TRP A 135 -8.14 -23.55 2.66
C TRP A 135 -6.90 -23.87 1.80
N ALA A 136 -7.07 -24.05 0.49
CA ALA A 136 -5.99 -24.40 -0.42
C ALA A 136 -5.05 -23.22 -0.64
N VAL A 137 -5.61 -22.01 -0.77
CA VAL A 137 -4.83 -20.77 -0.81
C VAL A 137 -4.06 -20.61 0.50
N ASN A 138 -4.74 -20.70 1.65
CA ASN A 138 -4.13 -20.60 2.97
C ASN A 138 -2.99 -21.59 3.17
N LEU A 139 -3.18 -22.86 2.81
CA LEU A 139 -2.15 -23.88 2.92
C LEU A 139 -0.96 -23.56 2.01
N LYS A 140 -1.20 -23.11 0.78
CA LYS A 140 -0.15 -22.80 -0.19
C LYS A 140 0.67 -21.58 0.21
N THR A 141 0.04 -20.58 0.83
CA THR A 141 0.67 -19.30 1.21
C THR A 141 1.11 -19.26 2.67
N GLY A 142 0.79 -20.27 3.48
CA GLY A 142 1.12 -20.31 4.91
C GLY A 142 0.28 -19.33 5.75
N LEU A 143 -1.00 -19.19 5.44
CA LEU A 143 -1.91 -18.26 6.11
C LEU A 143 -2.93 -18.97 7.02
N PRO A 144 -3.43 -18.29 8.09
CA PRO A 144 -3.00 -16.97 8.56
C PRO A 144 -1.56 -16.99 9.09
N SER A 145 -0.85 -15.88 8.91
CA SER A 145 0.54 -15.72 9.36
C SER A 145 0.61 -14.76 10.55
N ALA A 146 1.23 -15.20 11.64
CA ALA A 146 1.36 -14.41 12.85
C ALA A 146 2.30 -13.19 12.67
N ALA A 147 2.16 -12.20 13.55
CA ALA A 147 3.10 -11.07 13.65
C ALA A 147 4.55 -11.57 13.82
N GLY A 148 5.51 -10.86 13.20
CA GLY A 148 6.93 -11.26 13.23
C GLY A 148 7.32 -12.37 12.25
N LYS A 149 6.38 -12.86 11.43
CA LYS A 149 6.63 -13.86 10.36
C LYS A 149 6.56 -13.27 8.95
N ASN A 150 6.23 -11.99 8.83
CA ASN A 150 6.00 -11.31 7.56
C ASN A 150 6.96 -10.13 7.45
N SER A 151 7.25 -9.70 6.23
CA SER A 151 8.02 -8.50 5.99
C SER A 151 7.53 -7.80 4.72
N VAL A 152 7.64 -6.47 4.73
CA VAL A 152 7.51 -5.62 3.55
C VAL A 152 8.71 -4.68 3.52
N LYS A 153 9.24 -4.44 2.32
CA LYS A 153 10.28 -3.46 2.08
C LYS A 153 9.90 -2.64 0.84
N LEU A 154 9.81 -1.33 0.99
CA LEU A 154 9.65 -0.34 -0.06
C LEU A 154 11.02 0.27 -0.31
N ASN A 155 11.64 -0.07 -1.43
CA ASN A 155 12.98 0.44 -1.75
C ASN A 155 12.89 1.84 -2.35
N ASP A 156 13.87 2.69 -2.02
CA ASP A 156 14.01 4.03 -2.62
C ASP A 156 12.70 4.85 -2.58
N THR A 157 12.10 4.92 -1.39
CA THR A 157 10.80 5.58 -1.20
C THR A 157 10.96 7.10 -1.22
N SER A 158 10.00 7.76 -1.88
CA SER A 158 9.81 9.21 -1.82
C SER A 158 8.45 9.51 -1.18
N THR A 159 8.47 10.22 -0.06
CA THR A 159 7.27 10.69 0.65
C THR A 159 7.30 12.21 0.72
N TYR A 160 6.15 12.86 0.57
CA TYR A 160 6.05 14.30 0.75
C TYR A 160 4.79 14.68 1.51
N PHE A 161 4.85 15.83 2.19
CA PHE A 161 3.66 16.48 2.72
C PHE A 161 3.68 17.97 2.38
N GLY A 162 2.49 18.55 2.27
CA GLY A 162 2.27 19.98 2.07
C GLY A 162 1.77 20.63 3.35
N SER A 163 2.28 21.81 3.69
CA SER A 163 1.75 22.65 4.76
C SER A 163 1.93 24.12 4.39
N PRO A 164 1.25 25.06 5.08
CA PRO A 164 1.68 26.44 5.01
C PRO A 164 3.13 26.55 5.48
N TYR A 165 3.94 27.38 4.82
CA TYR A 165 5.35 27.55 5.15
C TYR A 165 5.55 28.27 6.49
N ASP A 166 4.74 29.30 6.74
CA ASP A 166 4.67 30.01 8.03
C ASP A 166 3.24 29.94 8.59
N PRO A 167 2.84 28.82 9.23
CA PRO A 167 1.51 28.68 9.80
C PRO A 167 1.26 29.66 10.97
N VAL A 168 2.31 30.10 11.66
CA VAL A 168 2.18 31.07 12.77
C VAL A 168 1.83 32.45 12.25
N GLY A 169 2.46 32.88 11.16
CA GLY A 169 2.14 34.14 10.47
C GLY A 169 0.74 34.17 9.87
N LEU A 170 0.13 33.02 9.61
CA LEU A 170 -1.24 32.91 9.11
C LEU A 170 -2.30 32.89 10.22
N ALA A 171 -1.90 32.80 11.49
CA ALA A 171 -2.83 32.74 12.60
C ALA A 171 -3.73 34.00 12.67
N PRO A 172 -5.04 33.86 12.98
CA PRO A 172 -5.77 32.63 13.32
C PRO A 172 -6.45 31.96 12.10
N ASN A 173 -6.01 32.28 10.89
CA ASN A 173 -6.63 31.85 9.63
C ASN A 173 -5.91 30.69 8.96
N GLU A 174 -4.97 30.04 9.63
CA GLU A 174 -4.11 28.98 9.09
C GLU A 174 -4.93 27.83 8.51
N GLY A 175 -6.03 27.42 9.16
CA GLY A 175 -6.91 26.37 8.66
C GLY A 175 -7.65 26.77 7.37
N ARG A 176 -8.14 28.02 7.31
CA ARG A 176 -8.77 28.57 6.10
C ARG A 176 -7.77 28.64 4.96
N LYS A 177 -6.56 29.14 5.23
CA LYS A 177 -5.47 29.29 4.24
C LYS A 177 -4.98 27.94 3.74
N LEU A 178 -4.83 26.96 4.61
CA LEU A 178 -4.56 25.58 4.21
C LEU A 178 -5.68 25.04 3.33
N SER A 179 -6.96 25.26 3.67
CA SER A 179 -8.07 24.82 2.82
C SER A 179 -8.11 25.52 1.46
N GLU A 180 -7.64 26.77 1.36
CA GLU A 180 -7.53 27.50 0.10
C GLU A 180 -6.42 26.90 -0.78
N PHE A 181 -5.27 26.55 -0.20
CA PHE A 181 -4.05 26.25 -0.96
C PHE A 181 -3.52 24.82 -0.84
N TRP A 182 -4.22 23.90 -0.18
CA TRP A 182 -3.75 22.51 0.00
C TRP A 182 -3.39 21.82 -1.33
N HIS A 183 -4.02 22.24 -2.41
CA HIS A 183 -3.84 21.71 -3.76
C HIS A 183 -2.66 22.33 -4.53
N SER A 184 -1.99 23.35 -3.99
CA SER A 184 -0.90 24.04 -4.70
C SER A 184 0.44 23.28 -4.60
N ALA A 185 0.68 22.57 -3.48
CA ALA A 185 1.93 21.87 -3.18
C ALA A 185 1.94 20.39 -3.63
N VAL A 186 1.31 20.06 -4.76
CA VAL A 186 1.15 18.68 -5.26
C VAL A 186 1.96 18.37 -6.53
N ARG A 187 2.55 19.38 -7.18
CA ARG A 187 3.32 19.24 -8.42
C ARG A 187 4.82 19.07 -8.15
#